data_AF-A0A7R8VZA4-F1
#
_entry.id   AF-A0A7R8VZA4-F1
#
_cell.length_a   1.000
_cell.length_b   1.000
_cell.length_c   1.000
_cell.angle_alpha   90.00
_cell.angle_beta   90.00
_cell.angle_gamma   90.00
#
_symmetry.space_group_name_H-M   'P 1'
#
loop_
_entity.id
_entity.type
_entity.pdbx_description
1 polymer ?
#
loop_
_entity_poly.entity_id
_entity_poly.type
_entity_poly.pdbx_seq_one_letter_code
_entity_poly.pdbx_strand_id
1 'polypeptide(L)'
;RADGGGKKEMGYDEVLLHLGEFGRYQKRIYFLLCLPTISCAFHKLAGVFLQAKVNHRCLLPYEFANATYPLPPERINMTLPWDSATKSWSSCSRLDTNFTEEYFDSGVPANRTVPCQSWVYDPTKYVSSAVTE
;
A
#
# COMPACT_ATOMS: atom_id res chain seq x y z
N ARG A 1 3.94 4.63 73.50
CA ARG A 1 3.13 5.12 72.36
C ARG A 1 3.96 4.84 71.13
N ALA A 2 3.61 3.80 70.37
CA ALA A 2 4.46 3.23 69.34
C ALA A 2 4.68 4.23 68.20
N ASP A 3 5.96 4.43 67.89
CA ASP A 3 6.47 5.08 66.69
C ASP A 3 6.13 4.16 65.49
N GLY A 4 5.23 4.64 64.64
CA GLY A 4 4.80 3.95 63.43
C GLY A 4 5.33 4.71 62.22
N GLY A 5 6.62 4.53 61.93
CA GLY A 5 7.26 5.02 60.72
C GLY A 5 6.62 4.43 59.47
N GLY A 6 5.59 5.09 58.97
CA GLY A 6 5.08 4.87 57.62
C GLY A 6 6.14 5.27 56.63
N LYS A 7 6.68 4.31 55.89
CA LYS A 7 7.51 4.56 54.70
C LYS A 7 6.68 5.42 53.76
N LYS A 8 6.97 6.73 53.69
CA LYS A 8 6.50 7.56 52.59
C LYS A 8 7.20 7.05 51.33
N GLU A 9 6.46 6.38 50.46
CA GLU A 9 6.92 6.21 49.09
C GLU A 9 7.07 7.61 48.50
N MET A 10 8.31 7.98 48.16
CA MET A 10 8.60 9.21 47.44
C MET A 10 7.92 9.11 46.07
N GLY A 11 6.77 9.78 45.93
CA GLY A 11 6.04 9.83 44.67
C GLY A 11 6.88 10.50 43.59
N TYR A 12 6.69 10.09 42.33
CA TYR A 12 7.42 10.66 41.19
C TYR A 12 7.37 12.20 41.15
N ASP A 13 6.26 12.80 41.58
CA ASP A 13 6.08 14.25 41.65
C ASP A 13 7.02 14.93 42.67
N GLU A 14 7.34 14.26 43.78
CA GLU A 14 8.25 14.76 44.81
C GLU A 14 9.72 14.73 44.36
N VAL A 15 10.09 13.74 43.53
CA VAL A 15 11.41 13.65 42.91
C VAL A 15 11.59 14.73 41.83
N LEU A 16 10.53 15.04 41.07
CA LEU A 16 10.54 16.10 40.07
C LEU A 16 10.76 17.50 40.67
N LEU A 17 10.23 17.75 41.87
CA LEU A 17 10.48 19.00 42.61
C LEU A 17 11.97 19.22 42.96
N HIS A 18 12.72 18.15 43.24
CA HIS A 18 14.15 18.24 43.54
C HIS A 18 15.04 18.40 42.30
N LEU A 19 14.59 17.98 41.12
CA LEU A 19 15.32 18.08 39.86
C LEU A 19 15.26 19.48 39.21
N GLY A 20 14.34 20.34 39.67
CA GLY A 20 14.11 21.68 39.14
C GLY A 20 13.18 21.72 37.93
N GLU A 21 12.67 22.91 37.60
CA GLU A 21 11.72 23.10 36.49
C GLU A 21 12.34 22.86 35.11
N PHE A 22 11.48 22.64 34.11
CA PHE A 22 11.89 22.47 32.73
C PHE A 22 12.56 23.74 32.18
N GLY A 23 13.90 23.72 32.11
CA GLY A 23 14.75 24.88 31.82
C GLY A 23 14.74 25.30 30.34
N ARG A 24 15.25 26.51 30.06
CA ARG A 24 15.30 27.07 28.68
C ARG A 24 16.08 26.19 27.71
N TYR A 25 17.16 25.56 28.17
CA TYR A 25 17.98 24.64 27.36
C TYR A 25 17.23 23.33 27.06
N GLN A 26 16.57 22.75 28.07
CA GLN A 26 15.74 21.55 27.90
C GLN A 26 14.58 21.80 26.94
N LYS A 27 13.91 22.96 27.02
CA LYS A 27 12.87 23.39 26.07
C LYS A 27 13.38 23.47 24.63
N ARG A 28 14.58 24.02 24.43
CA ARG A 28 15.20 24.10 23.09
C ARG A 28 15.51 22.72 22.52
N ILE A 29 16.16 21.85 23.30
CA ILE A 29 16.45 20.48 22.86
C ILE A 29 15.17 19.73 22.55
N TYR A 30 14.17 19.79 23.44
CA TYR A 30 12.88 19.14 23.24
C TYR A 30 12.21 19.60 21.94
N PHE A 31 12.18 20.92 21.69
CA PHE A 31 11.65 21.45 20.44
C PHE A 31 12.42 20.93 19.22
N LEU A 32 13.76 20.94 19.27
CA LEU A 32 14.60 20.41 18.19
C LEU A 32 14.39 18.90 17.95
N LEU A 33 14.09 18.13 18.99
CA LEU A 33 13.75 16.70 18.90
C LEU A 33 12.34 16.47 18.33
N CYS A 34 11.39 17.38 18.58
CA CYS A 34 10.05 17.30 18.02
C CYS A 34 10.06 17.51 16.50
N LEU A 35 10.89 18.40 15.97
CA LEU A 35 10.95 18.69 14.53
C LEU A 35 11.12 17.46 13.63
N PRO A 36 12.15 16.59 13.81
CA PRO A 36 12.29 15.38 13.00
C PRO A 36 11.14 14.41 13.21
N THR A 37 10.60 14.32 14.43
CA THR A 37 9.46 13.45 14.75
C THR A 37 8.22 13.85 13.94
N ILE A 38 7.93 15.16 13.88
CA ILE A 38 6.82 15.71 13.10
C ILE A 38 7.06 15.47 11.60
N SER A 39 8.28 15.69 11.10
CA SER A 39 8.63 15.41 9.71
C SER A 39 8.41 13.94 9.34
N CYS A 40 8.86 13.01 10.20
CA CYS A 40 8.65 11.58 10.00
C CYS A 40 7.16 11.22 10.00
N ALA A 41 6.37 11.82 10.89
CA ALA A 41 4.92 11.61 10.93
C ALA A 41 4.24 12.05 9.62
N PHE A 42 4.58 13.24 9.10
CA PHE A 42 4.05 13.70 7.82
C PHE A 42 4.48 12.82 6.65
N HIS A 43 5.73 12.38 6.62
CA HIS A 43 6.21 11.46 5.58
C HIS A 43 5.44 10.13 5.60
N LYS A 44 5.14 9.59 6.78
CA LYS A 44 4.32 8.38 6.93
C LYS A 44 2.87 8.61 6.48
N LEU A 45 2.29 9.76 6.80
CA LEU A 45 0.94 10.12 6.37
C LEU A 45 0.84 10.27 4.85
N ALA A 46 1.86 10.85 4.21
CA ALA A 46 1.90 11.02 2.76
C ALA A 46 1.80 9.68 2.01
N GLY A 47 2.38 8.61 2.55
CA GLY A 47 2.32 7.27 1.96
C GLY A 47 0.90 6.74 1.75
N VAL A 48 -0.06 7.14 2.60
CA VAL A 48 -1.47 6.73 2.45
C VAL A 48 -2.09 7.28 1.16
N PHE A 49 -1.64 8.45 0.72
CA PHE A 49 -2.14 9.10 -0.50
C PHE A 49 -1.32 8.71 -1.73
N LEU A 50 -0.01 8.53 -1.58
CA LEU A 50 0.89 8.23 -2.69
C LEU A 50 0.88 6.76 -3.10
N GLN A 51 0.63 5.83 -2.16
CA GLN A 51 0.72 4.39 -2.42
C GLN A 51 -0.67 3.76 -2.63
N ALA A 52 -1.54 4.47 -3.34
CA ALA A 52 -2.87 3.97 -3.66
C ALA A 52 -2.77 2.71 -4.53
N LYS A 53 -3.52 1.65 -4.16
CA LYS A 53 -3.63 0.45 -4.97
C LYS A 53 -4.54 0.73 -6.18
N VAL A 54 -3.92 0.85 -7.35
CA VAL A 54 -4.63 1.06 -8.62
C VAL A 54 -5.03 -0.30 -9.20
N ASN A 55 -6.24 -0.40 -9.74
CA ASN A 55 -6.65 -1.59 -10.47
C ASN A 55 -5.78 -1.74 -11.71
N HIS A 56 -5.32 -2.96 -11.96
CA HIS A 56 -4.43 -3.24 -13.08
C HIS A 56 -4.69 -4.64 -13.61
N ARG A 57 -4.34 -4.82 -14.88
CA ARG A 57 -4.34 -6.11 -15.55
C ARG A 57 -3.03 -6.30 -16.27
N CYS A 58 -2.77 -7.52 -16.69
CA CYS A 58 -1.61 -7.82 -17.49
C CYS A 58 -1.73 -7.19 -18.88
N LEU A 59 -0.62 -6.62 -19.36
CA LEU A 59 -0.48 -6.23 -20.76
C LEU A 59 -0.38 -7.50 -21.60
N LEU A 60 -1.28 -7.65 -22.58
CA LEU A 60 -1.28 -8.83 -23.43
C LEU A 60 -0.20 -8.70 -24.51
N PRO A 61 0.40 -9.81 -24.98
CA PRO A 61 1.52 -9.76 -25.93
C PRO A 61 1.21 -9.09 -27.27
N TYR A 62 -0.06 -9.06 -27.67
CA TYR A 62 -0.53 -8.45 -28.92
C TYR A 62 -0.91 -6.97 -28.75
N GLU A 63 -0.93 -6.46 -27.52
CA GLU A 63 -1.29 -5.08 -27.21
C GLU A 63 -0.07 -4.16 -27.25
N PHE A 64 -0.29 -2.91 -27.64
CA PHE A 64 0.74 -1.87 -27.58
C PHE A 64 0.89 -1.33 -26.15
N ALA A 65 2.02 -0.69 -25.85
CA ALA A 65 2.31 -0.12 -24.53
C ALA A 65 1.28 0.92 -24.06
N ASN A 66 0.56 1.57 -24.97
CA ASN A 66 -0.50 2.54 -24.69
C ASN A 66 -1.91 1.93 -24.66
N ALA A 67 -2.02 0.62 -24.43
CA ALA A 67 -3.30 -0.08 -24.36
C ALA A 67 -4.20 0.48 -23.25
N THR A 68 -5.50 0.48 -23.51
CA THR A 68 -6.50 0.94 -22.55
C THR A 68 -6.80 -0.16 -21.53
N TYR A 69 -6.98 0.22 -20.26
CA TYR A 69 -7.31 -0.72 -19.20
C TYR A 69 -8.56 -1.59 -19.44
N PRO A 70 -9.74 -1.06 -19.78
CA PRO A 70 -10.94 -1.88 -19.97
C PRO A 70 -10.77 -2.84 -21.15
N LEU A 71 -10.94 -4.14 -20.87
CA LEU A 71 -11.12 -5.17 -21.89
C LEU A 71 -12.62 -5.47 -22.06
N PRO A 72 -13.07 -5.81 -23.27
CA PRO A 72 -14.40 -6.36 -23.48
C PRO A 72 -14.62 -7.60 -22.60
N PRO A 73 -15.82 -7.80 -22.03
CA PRO A 73 -16.11 -8.92 -21.14
C PRO A 73 -15.96 -10.29 -21.82
N GLU A 74 -16.12 -10.35 -23.14
CA GLU A 74 -15.89 -11.58 -23.91
C GLU A 74 -14.40 -11.95 -23.96
N ARG A 75 -13.52 -10.93 -24.07
CA ARG A 75 -12.07 -11.15 -24.14
C ARG A 75 -11.43 -11.35 -22.78
N ILE A 76 -11.98 -10.76 -21.71
CA ILE A 76 -11.38 -10.89 -20.37
C ILE A 76 -11.38 -12.34 -19.88
N ASN A 77 -12.49 -13.08 -20.11
CA ASN A 77 -12.62 -14.49 -19.74
C ASN A 77 -11.61 -15.40 -20.46
N MET A 78 -11.22 -14.99 -21.66
CA MET A 78 -10.30 -15.72 -22.54
C MET A 78 -8.84 -15.27 -22.36
N THR A 79 -8.56 -14.25 -21.54
CA THR A 79 -7.21 -13.69 -21.40
C THR A 79 -6.65 -13.77 -20.00
N LEU A 80 -7.49 -13.60 -18.98
CA LEU A 80 -7.09 -13.62 -17.58
C LEU A 80 -7.79 -14.78 -16.86
N PRO A 81 -7.11 -15.48 -15.94
CA PRO A 81 -7.76 -16.47 -15.11
C PRO A 81 -8.62 -15.81 -14.03
N TRP A 82 -9.74 -16.43 -13.70
CA TRP A 82 -10.61 -16.00 -12.60
C TRP A 82 -10.04 -16.45 -11.26
N ASP A 83 -9.85 -15.52 -10.33
CA ASP A 83 -9.43 -15.81 -8.97
C ASP A 83 -10.66 -15.94 -8.05
N SER A 84 -10.88 -17.15 -7.54
CA SER A 84 -12.01 -17.46 -6.66
C SER A 84 -11.85 -16.86 -5.26
N ALA A 85 -10.62 -16.60 -4.81
CA ALA A 85 -10.35 -16.04 -3.49
C ALA A 85 -10.70 -14.55 -3.44
N THR A 86 -10.30 -13.78 -4.47
CA THR A 86 -10.59 -12.35 -4.57
C THR A 86 -11.91 -12.04 -5.27
N LYS A 87 -12.54 -13.04 -5.90
CA LYS A 87 -13.74 -12.90 -6.76
C LYS A 87 -13.52 -11.86 -7.87
N SER A 88 -12.34 -11.89 -8.48
CA SER A 88 -11.95 -10.98 -9.55
C SER A 88 -11.04 -11.68 -10.56
N TRP A 89 -10.84 -11.07 -11.73
CA TRP A 89 -9.79 -11.50 -12.65
C TRP A 89 -8.41 -11.33 -12.02
N SER A 90 -7.50 -12.27 -12.28
CA SER A 90 -6.13 -12.20 -11.79
C SER A 90 -5.38 -11.05 -12.43
N SER A 91 -4.70 -10.24 -11.60
CA SER A 91 -3.78 -9.19 -12.06
C SER A 91 -2.31 -9.64 -12.11
N CYS A 92 -2.02 -10.86 -11.64
CA CYS A 92 -0.66 -11.39 -11.50
C CYS A 92 -0.30 -12.40 -12.59
N SER A 93 -1.30 -13.01 -13.22
CA SER A 93 -1.13 -14.06 -14.22
C SER A 93 -2.09 -13.87 -15.39
N ARG A 94 -1.68 -14.33 -16.57
CA ARG A 94 -2.51 -14.38 -17.78
C ARG A 94 -2.55 -15.80 -18.32
N LEU A 95 -3.52 -16.07 -19.19
CA LEU A 95 -3.59 -17.34 -19.92
C LEU A 95 -2.43 -17.45 -20.93
N ASP A 96 -1.91 -18.67 -21.09
CA ASP A 96 -0.78 -18.99 -21.97
C ASP A 96 -1.29 -19.49 -23.33
N THR A 97 -1.50 -18.55 -24.25
CA THR A 97 -2.00 -18.80 -25.60
C THR A 97 -1.52 -17.73 -26.58
N ASN A 98 -1.74 -17.93 -27.88
CA ASN A 98 -1.35 -17.01 -28.95
C ASN A 98 -2.37 -15.88 -29.20
N PHE A 99 -3.50 -15.86 -28.48
CA PHE A 99 -4.54 -14.82 -28.57
C PHE A 99 -4.96 -14.47 -30.01
N THR A 100 -5.13 -15.48 -30.86
CA THR A 100 -5.64 -15.28 -32.22
C THR A 100 -7.17 -15.12 -32.20
N GLU A 101 -7.76 -14.60 -33.28
CA GLU A 101 -9.22 -14.48 -33.38
C GLU A 101 -9.90 -15.86 -33.31
N GLU A 102 -9.29 -16.93 -33.87
CA GLU A 102 -9.85 -18.29 -33.75
C GLU A 102 -9.89 -18.79 -32.30
N TYR A 103 -8.93 -18.36 -31.47
CA TYR A 103 -8.94 -18.68 -30.06
C TYR A 103 -10.11 -17.98 -29.34
N PHE A 104 -10.35 -16.71 -29.64
CA PHE A 104 -11.48 -15.98 -29.08
C PHE A 104 -12.82 -16.59 -29.54
N ASP A 105 -12.92 -16.97 -30.81
CA ASP A 105 -14.12 -17.60 -31.39
C ASP A 105 -14.39 -19.00 -30.81
N SER A 106 -13.35 -19.69 -30.34
CA SER A 106 -13.51 -21.02 -29.72
C SER A 106 -14.34 -20.99 -28.43
N GLY A 107 -14.36 -19.86 -27.72
CA GLY A 107 -15.04 -19.70 -26.44
C GLY A 107 -14.51 -20.58 -25.29
N VAL A 108 -13.39 -21.29 -25.50
CA VAL A 108 -12.79 -22.19 -24.50
C VAL A 108 -11.45 -21.60 -24.02
N PRO A 109 -11.34 -21.18 -22.75
CA PRO A 109 -10.12 -20.57 -22.22
C PRO A 109 -8.98 -21.60 -22.13
N ALA A 110 -7.75 -21.11 -22.32
CA ALA A 110 -6.57 -21.95 -22.14
C ALA A 110 -6.42 -22.43 -20.69
N ASN A 111 -5.89 -23.64 -20.51
CA ASN A 111 -5.74 -24.28 -19.19
C ASN A 111 -4.43 -23.85 -18.47
N ARG A 112 -3.46 -23.32 -19.21
CA ARG A 112 -2.16 -22.91 -18.64
C ARG A 112 -2.13 -21.42 -18.38
N THR A 113 -1.46 -21.03 -17.30
CA THR A 113 -1.22 -19.64 -16.92
C THR A 113 0.27 -19.35 -16.85
N VAL A 114 0.61 -18.10 -17.14
CA VAL A 114 1.97 -17.56 -17.03
C VAL A 114 1.96 -16.26 -16.23
N PRO A 115 3.05 -15.96 -15.49
CA PRO A 115 3.15 -14.70 -14.76
C PRO A 115 3.21 -13.50 -15.71
N CYS A 116 2.70 -12.37 -15.25
CA CYS A 116 2.67 -11.16 -16.05
C CYS A 116 4.01 -10.43 -16.03
N GLN A 117 4.41 -9.91 -17.20
CA GLN A 117 5.67 -9.18 -17.38
C GLN A 117 5.48 -7.66 -17.31
N SER A 118 4.29 -7.19 -17.68
CA SER A 118 3.95 -5.77 -17.73
C SER A 118 2.45 -5.60 -17.46
N TRP A 119 2.05 -4.39 -17.07
CA TRP A 119 0.70 -4.10 -16.61
C TRP A 119 0.11 -2.88 -17.30
N VAL A 120 -1.22 -2.89 -17.43
CA VAL A 120 -2.04 -1.75 -17.83
C VAL A 120 -2.85 -1.33 -16.62
N TYR A 121 -2.77 -0.05 -16.25
CA TYR A 121 -3.41 0.51 -15.05
C TYR A 121 -4.68 1.28 -15.39
N ASP A 122 -5.66 1.25 -14.49
CA ASP A 122 -6.92 1.99 -14.58
C ASP A 122 -6.77 3.44 -14.12
N PRO A 123 -6.85 4.45 -15.02
CA PRO A 123 -6.65 5.85 -14.65
C PRO A 123 -7.92 6.51 -14.07
N THR A 124 -9.05 5.80 -13.94
CA THR A 124 -10.35 6.43 -13.59
C THR A 124 -10.39 7.00 -12.17
N LYS A 125 -9.72 6.37 -11.22
CA LYS A 125 -9.68 6.80 -9.81
C LYS A 125 -8.41 7.56 -9.44
N TYR A 126 -7.28 7.13 -9.99
CA TYR A 126 -5.95 7.68 -9.69
C TYR A 126 -5.22 7.88 -11.01
N VAL A 127 -4.77 9.11 -11.26
CA VAL A 127 -4.00 9.44 -12.48
C VAL A 127 -2.57 8.94 -12.37
N SER A 128 -1.97 9.05 -11.17
CA SER A 128 -0.66 8.50 -10.84
C SER A 128 -0.65 8.01 -9.39
N SER A 129 0.18 7.01 -9.11
CA SER A 129 0.47 6.45 -7.80
C SER A 129 1.94 6.00 -7.80
N ALA A 130 2.59 5.99 -6.64
CA ALA A 130 3.98 5.56 -6.51
C ALA A 130 4.21 4.08 -6.91
N VAL A 131 3.14 3.30 -7.06
CA VAL A 131 3.18 1.90 -7.54
C VAL A 131 3.01 1.76 -9.06
N THR A 132 2.70 2.85 -9.75
CA THR A 132 2.45 2.88 -11.21
C THR A 132 3.54 3.62 -11.98
N GLU A 133 4.44 4.32 -11.29
CA GLU A 133 5.66 4.94 -11.83
C GLU A 133 6.85 3.97 -11.76
#